data_AF-A0A731TGE5-F1
#
_entry.id   AF-A0A731TGE5-F1
#
_cell.length_a   1.000
_cell.length_b   1.000
_cell.length_c   1.000
_cell.angle_alpha   90.00
_cell.angle_beta   90.00
_cell.angle_gamma   90.00
#
_symmetry.space_group_name_H-M   'P 1'
#
loop_
_entity.id
_entity.type
_entity.pdbx_description
1 polymer ?
#
loop_
_entity_poly.entity_id
_entity_poly.type
_entity_poly.pdbx_seq_one_letter_code
_entity_poly.pdbx_strand_id
1 'polypeptide(L)'
;EIQTLMLQTRQHMSQTGKDLESVMHNILGLNGDDAAVIRSRLGNTLPEPTASTSGMSEITALQEQIAAMSMTTEYVHPHMQLASPMAESLQCPPFTSSGKSDEDIYGMGGTKVPLPAITPELLTSQFPDMSEADRQALEYIADPENFSHTLNVDGTVFSISKKKPNSIFRNNYTAGIWTFESNHKYQPMDGGTLPYFASHIAQYQYLLAAVSGGWVGEMPFTLIRENVINKETLANTAGLEGDKLMSVFFNNTPNGKSTAKILQAFKLSAISVEKEYVDGEVNFSVLLMPEY
;
A
#
# COMPACT_ATOMS: atom_id res chain seq x y z
N GLU A 1 22.16 15.23 12.48
CA GLU A 1 20.71 15.28 12.75
C GLU A 1 20.09 16.60 12.30
N ILE A 2 20.35 17.75 12.95
CA ILE A 2 19.70 19.04 12.57
C ILE A 2 19.97 19.46 11.11
N GLN A 3 21.18 19.24 10.58
CA GLN A 3 21.49 19.56 9.18
C GLN A 3 20.73 18.69 8.17
N THR A 4 20.49 17.42 8.51
CA THR A 4 19.71 16.47 7.69
C THR A 4 18.24 16.87 7.66
N LEU A 5 17.69 17.22 8.83
CA LEU A 5 16.32 17.75 8.95
C LEU A 5 16.13 19.06 8.18
N MET A 6 17.12 19.96 8.20
CA MET A 6 17.09 21.18 7.39
C MET A 6 17.10 20.88 5.88
N LEU A 7 17.85 19.88 5.44
CA LEU A 7 17.90 19.49 4.03
C LEU A 7 16.57 18.87 3.58
N GLN A 8 16.00 17.96 4.37
CA GLN A 8 14.69 17.35 4.12
C GLN A 8 13.57 18.39 4.09
N THR A 9 13.61 19.36 5.01
CA THR A 9 12.64 20.47 5.05
C THR A 9 12.73 21.32 3.78
N ARG A 10 13.94 21.69 3.34
CA ARG A 10 14.15 22.46 2.10
C ARG A 10 13.68 21.70 0.86
N GLN A 11 13.97 20.40 0.78
CA GLN A 11 13.57 19.57 -0.34
C GLN A 11 12.05 19.47 -0.44
N HIS A 12 11.36 19.24 0.69
CA HIS A 12 9.90 19.19 0.70
C HIS A 12 9.24 20.54 0.39
N MET A 13 9.76 21.65 0.91
CA MET A 13 9.26 22.99 0.55
C MET A 13 9.40 23.24 -0.96
N SER A 14 10.54 22.86 -1.56
CA SER A 14 10.79 23.03 -3.00
C SER A 14 9.90 22.14 -3.87
N GLN A 15 9.53 20.95 -3.41
CA GLN A 15 8.72 19.98 -4.16
C GLN A 15 7.22 20.28 -4.05
N THR A 16 6.77 20.77 -2.89
CA THR A 16 5.33 20.94 -2.60
C THR A 16 4.86 22.38 -2.70
N GLY A 17 5.77 23.36 -2.70
CA GLY A 17 5.44 24.79 -2.65
C GLY A 17 4.82 25.24 -1.33
N LYS A 18 4.75 24.38 -0.32
CA LYS A 18 4.18 24.67 1.00
C LYS A 18 5.16 25.47 1.86
N ASP A 19 4.61 26.28 2.76
CA ASP A 19 5.40 27.09 3.68
C ASP A 19 6.09 26.24 4.75
N LEU A 20 7.14 26.82 5.35
CA LEU A 20 8.00 26.17 6.33
C LEU A 20 7.24 25.66 7.56
N GLU A 21 6.20 26.38 7.99
CA GLU A 21 5.43 26.03 9.18
C GLU A 21 4.56 24.80 8.93
N SER A 22 3.95 24.71 7.75
CA SER A 22 3.18 23.54 7.30
C SER A 22 4.05 22.28 7.19
N VAL A 23 5.28 22.40 6.69
CA VAL A 23 6.22 21.26 6.53
C VAL A 23 6.76 20.80 7.88
N MET A 24 7.11 21.73 8.78
CA MET A 24 7.70 21.38 10.08
C MET A 24 6.70 20.74 11.04
N HIS A 25 5.43 21.18 11.03
CA HIS A 25 4.41 20.64 11.94
C HIS A 25 3.80 19.31 11.47
N ASN A 26 3.61 19.13 10.16
CA ASN A 26 2.84 18.00 9.64
C ASN A 26 3.70 16.83 9.15
N ILE A 27 4.97 17.04 8.81
CA ILE A 27 5.80 16.02 8.12
C ILE A 27 6.91 15.46 9.01
N LEU A 28 7.52 16.28 9.87
CA LEU A 28 8.68 15.86 10.67
C LEU A 28 8.36 15.60 12.15
N GLY A 29 7.13 15.85 12.60
CA GLY A 29 6.68 15.57 13.97
C GLY A 29 7.54 16.24 15.07
N LEU A 30 8.17 17.38 14.76
CA LEU A 30 9.10 18.03 15.67
C LEU A 30 8.36 18.68 16.83
N ASN A 31 8.90 18.51 18.04
CA ASN A 31 8.42 19.24 19.21
C ASN A 31 8.71 20.76 19.07
N GLY A 32 8.04 21.59 19.86
CA GLY A 32 8.11 23.05 19.74
C GLY A 32 9.52 23.65 19.88
N ASP A 33 10.40 22.99 20.64
CA ASP A 33 11.76 23.45 20.91
C ASP A 33 12.70 23.17 19.72
N ASP A 34 12.61 21.98 19.11
CA ASP A 34 13.36 21.62 17.91
C ASP A 34 12.93 22.48 16.71
N ALA A 35 11.63 22.79 16.62
CA ALA A 35 11.11 23.71 15.62
C ALA A 35 11.65 25.15 15.79
N ALA A 36 11.84 25.62 17.03
CA ALA A 36 12.42 26.94 17.30
C ALA A 36 13.90 27.04 16.90
N VAL A 37 14.68 25.99 17.14
CA VAL A 37 16.12 25.93 16.77
C VAL A 37 16.29 25.95 15.25
N ILE A 38 15.46 25.23 14.51
CA ILE A 38 15.51 25.19 13.04
C ILE A 38 15.07 26.54 12.44
N ARG A 39 14.01 27.16 12.96
CA ARG A 39 13.56 28.51 12.57
C ARG A 39 14.67 29.56 12.70
N SER A 40 15.35 29.57 13.85
CA SER A 40 16.47 30.50 14.13
C SER A 40 17.65 30.33 13.17
N ARG A 41 17.95 29.08 12.78
CA ARG A 41 19.08 28.78 11.88
C ARG A 41 18.77 29.00 10.39
N LEU A 42 17.52 28.80 9.95
CA LEU A 42 17.10 29.13 8.59
C LEU A 42 16.95 30.64 8.36
N GLY A 43 16.42 31.38 9.34
CA GLY A 43 16.24 32.83 9.27
C GLY A 43 17.53 33.62 9.03
N ASN A 44 18.69 33.09 9.43
CA ASN A 44 20.00 33.73 9.25
C ASN A 44 20.68 33.41 7.90
N THR A 45 20.03 32.70 6.97
CA THR A 45 20.64 32.27 5.68
C THR A 45 19.84 32.62 4.43
N LEU A 46 18.83 33.48 4.51
CA LEU A 46 18.07 33.94 3.34
C LEU A 46 18.58 35.31 2.86
N PRO A 47 19.17 35.41 1.65
CA PRO A 47 18.83 36.51 0.75
C PRO A 47 17.46 36.20 0.11
N GLU A 48 16.65 37.25 -0.10
CA GLU A 48 15.37 37.12 -0.81
C GLU A 48 15.53 36.44 -2.19
N PRO A 49 14.58 35.60 -2.61
CA PRO A 49 14.70 34.86 -3.85
C PRO A 49 14.41 35.77 -5.05
N THR A 50 15.46 36.14 -5.79
CA THR A 50 15.29 36.54 -7.20
C THR A 50 15.23 35.30 -8.07
N ALA A 51 14.14 35.16 -8.83
CA ALA A 51 13.90 34.07 -9.76
C ALA A 51 15.01 33.96 -10.82
N SER A 52 15.64 32.79 -10.95
CA SER A 52 16.21 32.35 -12.23
C SER A 52 16.53 30.86 -12.26
N THR A 53 16.14 30.25 -13.38
CA THR A 53 16.31 28.87 -13.83
C THR A 53 17.77 28.42 -13.90
N SER A 54 18.24 27.59 -12.97
CA SER A 54 19.49 26.82 -13.12
C SER A 54 19.60 25.64 -12.12
N GLY A 55 18.51 24.91 -11.87
CA GLY A 55 18.50 23.76 -10.93
C GLY A 55 18.59 22.38 -11.58
N MET A 56 18.53 22.27 -12.92
CA MET A 56 18.46 20.98 -13.61
C MET A 56 19.80 20.25 -13.75
N SER A 57 20.94 20.97 -13.73
CA SER A 57 22.25 20.37 -13.99
C SER A 57 22.87 19.66 -12.78
N GLU A 58 22.52 20.06 -11.56
CA GLU A 58 23.07 19.45 -10.33
C GLU A 58 22.37 18.14 -9.94
N ILE A 59 21.10 17.97 -10.34
CA ILE A 59 20.31 16.78 -10.02
C ILE A 59 20.77 15.57 -10.85
N THR A 60 21.11 15.76 -12.12
CA THR A 60 21.54 14.68 -13.02
C THR A 60 22.90 14.09 -12.61
N ALA A 61 23.85 14.93 -12.16
CA ALA A 61 25.17 14.48 -11.74
C ALA A 61 25.14 13.65 -10.43
N LEU A 62 24.16 13.90 -9.55
CA LEU A 62 23.98 13.15 -8.30
C LEU A 62 23.24 11.82 -8.51
N GLN A 63 22.33 11.73 -9.49
CA GLN A 63 21.66 10.47 -9.84
C GLN A 63 22.61 9.45 -10.49
N GLU A 64 23.58 9.90 -11.28
CA GLU A 64 24.60 9.01 -11.88
C GLU A 64 25.55 8.40 -10.85
N GLN A 65 25.87 9.14 -9.77
CA GLN A 65 26.68 8.59 -8.66
C GLN A 65 25.94 7.50 -7.86
N ILE A 66 24.61 7.59 -7.74
CA ILE A 66 23.80 6.58 -7.05
C ILE A 66 23.69 5.30 -7.89
N ALA A 67 23.54 5.40 -9.22
CA ALA A 67 23.49 4.24 -10.11
C ALA A 67 24.82 3.46 -10.17
N ALA A 68 25.96 4.16 -10.05
CA ALA A 68 27.29 3.54 -10.05
C ALA A 68 27.58 2.72 -8.77
N MET A 69 26.88 2.96 -7.66
CA MET A 69 27.08 2.26 -6.39
C MET A 69 26.24 0.97 -6.26
N SER A 70 25.26 0.73 -7.14
CA SER A 70 24.37 -0.44 -7.06
C SER A 70 24.78 -1.64 -7.94
N MET A 71 25.84 -1.53 -8.75
CA MET A 71 26.23 -2.57 -9.73
C MET A 71 27.29 -3.57 -9.24
N THR A 72 27.50 -3.75 -7.94
CA THR A 72 28.47 -4.74 -7.44
C THR A 72 27.86 -5.72 -6.44
N THR A 73 27.17 -6.73 -6.94
CA THR A 73 27.10 -8.07 -6.33
C THR A 73 26.65 -9.09 -7.38
N GLU A 74 27.60 -9.78 -8.00
CA GLU A 74 27.39 -11.07 -8.68
C GLU A 74 27.23 -12.17 -7.63
N TYR A 75 26.32 -13.15 -7.82
CA TYR A 75 26.57 -14.56 -7.44
C TYR A 75 25.61 -15.57 -8.12
N VAL A 76 26.13 -16.18 -9.20
CA VAL A 76 26.20 -17.61 -9.57
C VAL A 76 25.01 -18.58 -9.29
N HIS A 77 24.44 -19.08 -10.40
CA HIS A 77 23.58 -20.27 -10.55
C HIS A 77 24.28 -21.60 -10.14
N PRO A 78 23.49 -22.64 -9.82
CA PRO A 78 23.68 -23.88 -10.58
C PRO A 78 22.40 -24.58 -11.05
N HIS A 79 22.57 -25.20 -12.21
CA HIS A 79 21.70 -26.11 -12.97
C HIS A 79 21.26 -27.37 -12.20
N MET A 80 20.02 -27.83 -12.38
CA MET A 80 19.70 -29.25 -12.62
C MET A 80 18.42 -29.39 -13.45
N GLN A 81 18.42 -30.43 -14.30
CA GLN A 81 17.50 -30.72 -15.41
C GLN A 81 16.62 -31.94 -15.09
N LEU A 82 15.42 -31.97 -15.70
CA LEU A 82 14.48 -33.11 -15.91
C LEU A 82 13.82 -33.71 -14.65
N ALA A 83 12.58 -34.23 -14.64
CA ALA A 83 11.63 -34.67 -15.67
C ALA A 83 10.17 -34.55 -15.16
N SER A 84 9.21 -34.49 -16.09
CA SER A 84 7.79 -34.79 -15.85
C SER A 84 7.54 -36.30 -16.04
N PRO A 85 6.55 -36.91 -15.36
CA PRO A 85 5.30 -37.21 -16.05
C PRO A 85 4.02 -37.13 -15.18
N MET A 86 2.89 -37.31 -15.87
CA MET A 86 1.50 -37.10 -15.47
C MET A 86 0.90 -38.01 -14.37
N ALA A 87 -0.19 -37.46 -13.80
CA ALA A 87 -1.45 -38.08 -13.35
C ALA A 87 -1.43 -39.12 -12.21
N GLU A 88 -2.08 -38.79 -11.08
CA GLU A 88 -3.24 -39.53 -10.58
C GLU A 88 -3.89 -38.83 -9.37
N SER A 89 -5.17 -39.13 -9.18
CA SER A 89 -6.12 -38.57 -8.22
C SER A 89 -5.66 -38.58 -6.76
N LEU A 90 -5.88 -37.48 -6.03
CA LEU A 90 -5.99 -37.52 -4.57
C LEU A 90 -7.20 -36.71 -4.09
N GLN A 91 -8.14 -37.46 -3.54
CA GLN A 91 -9.31 -37.01 -2.79
C GLN A 91 -8.88 -36.23 -1.54
N CYS A 92 -9.57 -35.13 -1.24
CA CYS A 92 -9.41 -34.37 0.00
C CYS A 92 -9.74 -35.24 1.23
N PRO A 93 -8.89 -35.30 2.26
CA PRO A 93 -9.31 -35.80 3.57
C PRO A 93 -10.04 -34.68 4.36
N PRO A 94 -10.95 -35.05 5.29
CA PRO A 94 -11.75 -34.09 6.04
C PRO A 94 -10.91 -33.36 7.10
N PHE A 95 -11.16 -32.06 7.26
CA PHE A 95 -10.58 -31.24 8.33
C PHE A 95 -11.01 -31.79 9.70
N THR A 96 -10.07 -32.34 10.46
CA THR A 96 -10.24 -32.61 11.88
C THR A 96 -9.85 -31.37 12.69
N SER A 97 -10.83 -30.89 13.44
CA SER A 97 -10.70 -29.83 14.45
C SER A 97 -9.62 -30.18 15.47
N SER A 98 -8.52 -29.43 15.47
CA SER A 98 -7.61 -29.32 16.62
C SER A 98 -7.51 -27.85 17.02
N GLY A 99 -7.86 -27.55 18.26
CA GLY A 99 -7.98 -26.19 18.80
C GLY A 99 -6.63 -25.46 18.86
N LYS A 100 -6.38 -24.66 17.83
CA LYS A 100 -5.43 -23.55 17.85
C LYS A 100 -6.23 -22.28 17.59
N SER A 101 -5.97 -21.23 18.35
CA SER A 101 -6.52 -19.89 18.10
C SER A 101 -6.16 -19.45 16.69
N ASP A 102 -7.08 -18.81 15.98
CA ASP A 102 -6.87 -18.29 14.62
C ASP A 102 -5.69 -17.30 14.51
N GLU A 103 -5.23 -16.74 15.64
CA GLU A 103 -4.03 -15.93 15.79
C GLU A 103 -2.73 -16.67 15.41
N ASP A 104 -2.68 -18.00 15.55
CA ASP A 104 -1.45 -18.79 15.35
C ASP A 104 -1.28 -19.31 13.92
N ILE A 105 -2.29 -19.18 13.06
CA ILE A 105 -2.29 -19.79 11.71
C ILE A 105 -1.63 -18.87 10.67
N TYR A 106 -1.48 -17.57 10.94
CA TYR A 106 -0.91 -16.59 9.99
C TYR A 106 0.24 -15.75 10.56
N GLY A 107 0.78 -16.12 11.73
CA GLY A 107 1.90 -15.45 12.40
C GLY A 107 3.27 -15.68 11.77
N MET A 108 3.45 -15.35 10.48
CA MET A 108 4.78 -15.27 9.88
C MET A 108 5.43 -13.91 10.18
N GLY A 109 6.28 -13.88 11.21
CA GLY A 109 7.66 -13.34 11.13
C GLY A 109 7.94 -11.85 10.89
N GLY A 110 6.98 -10.94 10.92
CA GLY A 110 7.27 -9.49 10.78
C GLY A 110 7.67 -8.83 12.10
N THR A 111 8.71 -7.98 12.10
CA THR A 111 8.96 -7.06 13.22
C THR A 111 7.83 -6.02 13.26
N LYS A 112 6.99 -6.12 14.29
CA LYS A 112 5.86 -5.20 14.50
C LYS A 112 6.35 -3.82 14.90
N VAL A 113 5.66 -2.78 14.44
CA VAL A 113 5.86 -1.40 14.87
C VAL A 113 4.58 -0.85 15.53
N PRO A 114 4.68 0.17 16.39
CA PRO A 114 3.50 0.82 16.96
C PRO A 114 2.59 1.37 15.85
N LEU A 115 1.26 1.24 16.03
CA LEU A 115 0.31 1.82 15.11
C LEU A 115 0.33 3.35 15.23
N PRO A 116 0.45 4.09 14.12
CA PRO A 116 0.33 5.54 14.17
C PRO A 116 -1.11 5.96 14.48
N ALA A 117 -1.26 7.15 15.07
CA ALA A 117 -2.57 7.75 15.27
C ALA A 117 -3.12 8.28 13.93
N ILE A 118 -4.28 7.76 13.51
CA ILE A 118 -4.99 8.25 12.34
C ILE A 118 -6.06 9.23 12.80
N THR A 119 -5.82 10.53 12.64
CA THR A 119 -6.78 11.55 13.07
C THR A 119 -7.87 11.79 12.03
N PRO A 120 -9.05 12.31 12.43
CA PRO A 120 -10.09 12.72 11.49
C PRO A 120 -9.59 13.73 10.43
N GLU A 121 -8.73 14.68 10.83
CA GLU A 121 -8.17 15.69 9.93
C GLU A 121 -7.29 15.05 8.86
N LEU A 122 -6.47 14.06 9.23
CA LEU A 122 -5.66 13.30 8.28
C LEU A 122 -6.54 12.53 7.30
N LEU A 123 -7.58 11.85 7.79
CA LEU A 123 -8.55 11.14 6.97
C LEU A 123 -9.21 12.07 5.95
N THR A 124 -9.75 13.20 6.39
CA THR A 124 -10.40 14.19 5.51
C THR A 124 -9.41 14.85 4.55
N SER A 125 -8.17 15.09 4.97
CA SER A 125 -7.14 15.65 4.08
C SER A 125 -6.75 14.68 2.97
N GLN A 126 -6.70 13.37 3.24
CA GLN A 126 -6.30 12.36 2.26
C GLN A 126 -7.46 11.94 1.34
N PHE A 127 -8.68 12.01 1.85
CA PHE A 127 -9.88 11.64 1.10
C PHE A 127 -10.96 12.72 1.25
N PRO A 128 -10.78 13.89 0.59
CA PRO A 128 -11.64 15.07 0.82
C PRO A 128 -13.08 14.92 0.32
N ASP A 129 -13.31 14.07 -0.69
CA ASP A 129 -14.63 13.89 -1.32
C ASP A 129 -15.39 12.66 -0.82
N MET A 130 -15.04 12.14 0.37
CA MET A 130 -15.75 10.99 0.94
C MET A 130 -17.18 11.32 1.34
N SER A 131 -18.08 10.38 1.08
CA SER A 131 -19.44 10.48 1.62
C SER A 131 -19.46 10.28 3.13
N GLU A 132 -20.56 10.70 3.78
CA GLU A 132 -20.81 10.41 5.20
C GLU A 132 -20.71 8.91 5.52
N ALA A 133 -21.22 8.07 4.61
CA ALA A 133 -21.19 6.61 4.79
C ALA A 133 -19.76 6.04 4.72
N ASP A 134 -18.92 6.59 3.83
CA ASP A 134 -17.52 6.15 3.70
C ASP A 134 -16.72 6.59 4.94
N ARG A 135 -16.98 7.81 5.45
CA ARG A 135 -16.36 8.28 6.70
C ARG A 135 -16.74 7.39 7.89
N GLN A 136 -18.04 7.09 8.05
CA GLN A 136 -18.51 6.19 9.10
C GLN A 136 -17.93 4.78 8.98
N ALA A 137 -17.70 4.30 7.75
CA ALA A 137 -17.05 3.02 7.53
C ALA A 137 -15.58 3.02 7.98
N LEU A 138 -14.85 4.11 7.73
CA LEU A 138 -13.47 4.26 8.18
C LEU A 138 -13.39 4.43 9.70
N GLU A 139 -14.30 5.18 10.32
CA GLU A 139 -14.45 5.27 11.77
C GLU A 139 -14.76 3.89 12.39
N TYR A 140 -15.65 3.12 11.77
CA TYR A 140 -15.96 1.75 12.19
C TYR A 140 -14.72 0.84 12.12
N ILE A 141 -13.88 1.00 11.09
CA ILE A 141 -12.63 0.23 10.95
C ILE A 141 -11.60 0.68 11.97
N ALA A 142 -11.48 1.98 12.24
CA ALA A 142 -10.50 2.52 13.18
C ALA A 142 -10.78 2.16 14.65
N ASP A 143 -12.04 1.90 14.99
CA ASP A 143 -12.46 1.55 16.34
C ASP A 143 -11.88 0.18 16.79
N PRO A 144 -11.05 0.15 17.85
CA PRO A 144 -10.44 -1.07 18.34
C PRO A 144 -11.46 -2.09 18.87
N GLU A 145 -12.71 -1.72 19.13
CA GLU A 145 -13.77 -2.67 19.47
C GLU A 145 -14.30 -3.43 18.25
N ASN A 146 -14.10 -2.91 17.04
CA ASN A 146 -14.58 -3.49 15.79
C ASN A 146 -13.48 -4.25 15.02
N PHE A 147 -12.24 -3.76 15.09
CA PHE A 147 -11.09 -4.31 14.38
C PHE A 147 -9.84 -4.39 15.25
N SER A 148 -8.98 -5.36 14.91
CA SER A 148 -7.60 -5.42 15.37
C SER A 148 -6.68 -5.17 14.18
N HIS A 149 -5.66 -4.32 14.37
CA HIS A 149 -4.67 -4.01 13.34
C HIS A 149 -3.27 -4.36 13.83
N THR A 150 -2.41 -4.79 12.91
CA THR A 150 -0.97 -4.90 13.14
C THR A 150 -0.26 -4.31 11.94
N LEU A 151 0.78 -3.52 12.19
CA LEU A 151 1.66 -2.99 11.16
C LEU A 151 3.07 -3.56 11.39
N ASN A 152 3.68 -4.02 10.31
CA ASN A 152 5.05 -4.51 10.28
C ASN A 152 5.98 -3.46 9.68
N VAL A 153 7.27 -3.57 9.99
CA VAL A 153 8.33 -2.67 9.51
C VAL A 153 8.46 -2.63 7.98
N ASP A 154 8.03 -3.68 7.29
CA ASP A 154 8.08 -3.82 5.83
C ASP A 154 6.88 -3.15 5.12
N GLY A 155 5.97 -2.50 5.86
CA GLY A 155 4.74 -1.92 5.32
C GLY A 155 3.57 -2.89 5.24
N THR A 156 3.72 -4.14 5.72
CA THR A 156 2.62 -5.10 5.79
C THR A 156 1.65 -4.70 6.90
N VAL A 157 0.37 -4.56 6.53
CA VAL A 157 -0.73 -4.30 7.45
C VAL A 157 -1.66 -5.50 7.49
N PHE A 158 -1.90 -5.99 8.71
CA PHE A 158 -2.89 -7.01 8.99
C PHE A 158 -4.10 -6.37 9.67
N SER A 159 -5.30 -6.72 9.25
CA SER A 159 -6.55 -6.23 9.84
C SER A 159 -7.57 -7.34 9.95
N ILE A 160 -8.08 -7.56 11.17
CA ILE A 160 -9.04 -8.61 11.49
C ILE A 160 -10.26 -7.98 12.11
N SER A 161 -11.46 -8.30 11.62
CA SER A 161 -12.69 -7.86 12.28
C SER A 161 -12.94 -8.66 13.55
N LYS A 162 -13.04 -7.99 14.70
CA LYS A 162 -13.38 -8.63 15.99
C LYS A 162 -14.82 -9.16 16.00
N LYS A 163 -15.74 -8.43 15.37
CA LYS A 163 -17.15 -8.82 15.26
C LYS A 163 -17.38 -9.95 14.26
N LYS A 164 -16.47 -10.14 13.29
CA LYS A 164 -16.54 -11.16 12.25
C LYS A 164 -15.14 -11.72 11.94
N PRO A 165 -14.59 -12.61 12.80
CA PRO A 165 -13.18 -13.05 12.73
C PRO A 165 -12.72 -13.62 11.38
N ASN A 166 -13.64 -14.16 10.58
CA ASN A 166 -13.36 -14.62 9.22
C ASN A 166 -13.14 -13.48 8.20
N SER A 167 -13.26 -12.22 8.62
CA SER A 167 -12.90 -11.05 7.79
C SER A 167 -11.47 -10.64 8.10
N ILE A 168 -10.55 -11.08 7.26
CA ILE A 168 -9.10 -10.96 7.44
C ILE A 168 -8.50 -10.31 6.20
N PHE A 169 -7.69 -9.28 6.41
CA PHE A 169 -7.07 -8.50 5.35
C PHE A 169 -5.58 -8.34 5.63
N ARG A 170 -4.74 -8.93 4.79
CA ARG A 170 -3.28 -8.80 4.79
C ARG A 170 -2.85 -8.17 3.47
N ASN A 171 -2.25 -7.00 3.55
CA ASN A 171 -1.76 -6.26 2.40
C ASN A 171 -0.45 -5.56 2.77
N ASN A 172 0.42 -5.36 1.78
CA ASN A 172 1.66 -4.61 1.93
C ASN A 172 1.58 -3.29 1.19
N TYR A 173 1.92 -2.20 1.87
CA TYR A 173 1.90 -0.85 1.34
C TYR A 173 3.28 -0.21 1.51
N THR A 174 3.94 0.04 0.39
CA THR A 174 5.19 0.80 0.33
C THR A 174 5.02 2.01 -0.59
N ALA A 175 5.99 2.92 -0.58
CA ALA A 175 6.00 4.03 -1.51
C ALA A 175 6.00 3.49 -2.96
N GLY A 176 4.90 3.73 -3.68
CA GLY A 176 4.76 3.36 -5.09
C GLY A 176 4.13 1.99 -5.39
N ILE A 177 4.13 1.04 -4.46
CA ILE A 177 3.62 -0.34 -4.70
C ILE A 177 2.69 -0.78 -3.59
N TRP A 178 1.48 -1.22 -3.98
CA TRP A 178 0.51 -1.83 -3.07
C TRP A 178 0.25 -3.28 -3.46
N THR A 179 0.60 -4.20 -2.58
CA THR A 179 0.40 -5.64 -2.78
C THR A 179 -0.75 -6.14 -1.92
N PHE A 180 -1.78 -6.68 -2.56
CA PHE A 180 -2.92 -7.28 -1.90
C PHE A 180 -2.73 -8.79 -1.83
N GLU A 181 -2.31 -9.28 -0.66
CA GLU A 181 -1.82 -10.64 -0.47
C GLU A 181 -2.94 -11.61 -0.07
N SER A 182 -3.82 -11.20 0.85
CA SER A 182 -4.95 -12.02 1.29
C SER A 182 -6.10 -11.15 1.78
N ASN A 183 -7.23 -11.18 1.09
CA ASN A 183 -8.42 -10.39 1.44
C ASN A 183 -9.64 -11.29 1.51
N HIS A 184 -10.00 -11.67 2.72
CA HIS A 184 -11.21 -12.44 3.01
C HIS A 184 -12.20 -11.52 3.72
N LYS A 185 -13.39 -11.36 3.14
CA LYS A 185 -14.49 -10.65 3.79
C LYS A 185 -15.58 -11.66 4.09
N TYR A 186 -15.98 -11.76 5.36
CA TYR A 186 -17.12 -12.57 5.74
C TYR A 186 -18.37 -12.09 5.00
N GLN A 187 -19.12 -13.02 4.41
CA GLN A 187 -20.42 -12.76 3.83
C GLN A 187 -21.50 -13.35 4.75
N PRO A 188 -22.39 -12.52 5.32
CA PRO A 188 -23.51 -13.02 6.11
C PRO A 188 -24.44 -13.89 5.26
N MET A 189 -24.79 -15.07 5.78
CA MET A 189 -25.68 -16.02 5.10
C MET A 189 -27.13 -15.49 4.98
N ASP A 190 -27.52 -14.55 5.83
CA ASP A 190 -28.84 -13.92 5.90
C ASP A 190 -28.96 -12.66 5.02
N GLY A 191 -27.95 -12.36 4.21
CA GLY A 191 -27.95 -11.17 3.35
C GLY A 191 -27.70 -9.86 4.10
N GLY A 192 -27.26 -9.92 5.35
CA GLY A 192 -26.84 -8.73 6.10
C GLY A 192 -25.70 -7.98 5.40
N THR A 193 -25.72 -6.65 5.48
CA THR A 193 -24.65 -5.80 4.97
C THR A 193 -23.63 -5.48 6.06
N LEU A 194 -22.35 -5.67 5.75
CA LEU A 194 -21.28 -5.16 6.61
C LEU A 194 -21.14 -3.64 6.40
N PRO A 195 -20.83 -2.87 7.46
CA PRO A 195 -20.77 -1.41 7.39
C PRO A 195 -19.51 -0.87 6.70
N TYR A 196 -18.82 -1.70 5.90
CA TYR A 196 -17.59 -1.33 5.19
C TYR A 196 -17.39 -2.16 3.92
N PHE A 197 -16.59 -1.64 3.00
CA PHE A 197 -16.10 -2.33 1.80
C PHE A 197 -14.60 -2.63 1.89
N ALA A 198 -14.09 -3.47 0.99
CA ALA A 198 -12.66 -3.74 0.90
C ALA A 198 -11.84 -2.49 0.56
N SER A 199 -12.43 -1.53 -0.18
CA SER A 199 -11.84 -0.21 -0.44
C SER A 199 -11.60 0.58 0.85
N HIS A 200 -12.53 0.55 1.81
CA HIS A 200 -12.35 1.24 3.10
C HIS A 200 -11.22 0.61 3.93
N ILE A 201 -11.11 -0.73 3.90
CA ILE A 201 -9.96 -1.41 4.52
C ILE A 201 -8.66 -0.95 3.86
N ALA A 202 -8.62 -0.90 2.53
CA ALA A 202 -7.43 -0.46 1.80
C ALA A 202 -7.04 0.99 2.14
N GLN A 203 -8.01 1.91 2.20
CA GLN A 203 -7.80 3.30 2.62
C GLN A 203 -7.20 3.39 4.02
N TYR A 204 -7.77 2.66 4.99
CA TYR A 204 -7.27 2.70 6.36
C TYR A 204 -5.87 2.07 6.49
N GLN A 205 -5.62 0.94 5.83
CA GLN A 205 -4.31 0.29 5.84
C GLN A 205 -3.24 1.13 5.15
N TYR A 206 -3.58 1.80 4.02
CA TYR A 206 -2.69 2.79 3.40
C TYR A 206 -2.29 3.87 4.40
N LEU A 207 -3.22 4.46 5.15
CA LEU A 207 -2.90 5.52 6.11
C LEU A 207 -1.96 5.02 7.22
N LEU A 208 -2.18 3.81 7.74
CA LEU A 208 -1.29 3.22 8.74
C LEU A 208 0.15 3.08 8.22
N ALA A 209 0.30 2.54 7.01
CA ALA A 209 1.62 2.35 6.41
C ALA A 209 2.27 3.68 5.99
N ALA A 210 1.50 4.60 5.39
CA ALA A 210 1.99 5.88 4.89
C ALA A 210 2.46 6.81 6.00
N VAL A 211 1.73 6.87 7.12
CA VAL A 211 2.16 7.64 8.29
C VAL A 211 3.41 7.04 8.91
N SER A 212 3.46 5.71 9.05
CA SER A 212 4.65 5.04 9.60
C SER A 212 5.87 5.14 8.69
N GLY A 213 5.68 5.20 7.37
CA GLY A 213 6.76 5.28 6.38
C GLY A 213 7.14 6.70 5.97
N GLY A 214 6.37 7.72 6.37
CA GLY A 214 6.67 9.13 6.08
C GLY A 214 6.34 9.58 4.65
N TRP A 215 5.41 8.89 3.96
CA TRP A 215 5.03 9.16 2.55
C TRP A 215 3.53 9.43 2.39
N VAL A 216 2.91 10.04 3.40
CA VAL A 216 1.49 10.44 3.35
C VAL A 216 1.21 11.33 2.14
N GLY A 217 0.24 10.93 1.33
CA GLY A 217 -0.15 11.60 0.08
C GLY A 217 0.46 11.00 -1.18
N GLU A 218 1.41 10.06 -1.03
CA GLU A 218 2.01 9.36 -2.16
C GLU A 218 1.14 8.16 -2.57
N MET A 219 0.63 8.20 -3.80
CA MET A 219 -0.16 7.13 -4.39
C MET A 219 0.72 6.12 -5.14
N PRO A 220 0.29 4.87 -5.26
CA PRO A 220 1.04 3.84 -5.94
C PRO A 220 1.02 4.06 -7.44
N PHE A 221 2.11 3.69 -8.11
CA PHE A 221 2.13 3.49 -9.55
C PHE A 221 1.83 2.02 -9.92
N THR A 222 1.92 1.09 -8.97
CA THR A 222 1.58 -0.33 -9.19
C THR A 222 0.70 -0.88 -8.07
N LEU A 223 -0.37 -1.59 -8.45
CA LEU A 223 -1.16 -2.42 -7.55
C LEU A 223 -1.04 -3.88 -7.97
N ILE A 224 -0.68 -4.75 -7.03
CA ILE A 224 -0.52 -6.18 -7.25
C ILE A 224 -1.64 -6.93 -6.52
N ARG A 225 -2.34 -7.82 -7.21
CA ARG A 225 -3.13 -8.89 -6.59
C ARG A 225 -2.27 -10.14 -6.57
N GLU A 226 -1.78 -10.51 -5.40
CA GLU A 226 -0.87 -11.62 -5.24
C GLU A 226 -1.65 -12.93 -4.99
N ASN A 227 -1.10 -14.06 -5.43
CA ASN A 227 -1.55 -15.41 -5.11
C ASN A 227 -3.07 -15.60 -5.36
N VAL A 228 -3.54 -15.18 -6.54
CA VAL A 228 -4.97 -15.18 -6.85
C VAL A 228 -5.47 -16.61 -7.08
N ILE A 229 -6.19 -17.14 -6.09
CA ILE A 229 -6.82 -18.48 -6.15
C ILE A 229 -8.30 -18.45 -6.62
N ASN A 230 -8.85 -17.27 -6.91
CA ASN A 230 -10.26 -17.14 -7.30
C ASN A 230 -10.52 -17.80 -8.66
N LYS A 231 -11.22 -18.95 -8.65
CA LYS A 231 -11.45 -19.76 -9.85
C LYS A 231 -12.13 -19.02 -11.00
N GLU A 232 -13.08 -18.14 -10.70
CA GLU A 232 -13.77 -17.33 -11.71
C GLU A 232 -12.80 -16.34 -12.38
N THR A 233 -11.97 -15.68 -11.58
CA THR A 233 -10.93 -14.76 -12.08
C THR A 233 -9.94 -15.51 -12.97
N LEU A 234 -9.43 -16.66 -12.50
CA LEU A 234 -8.46 -17.47 -13.25
C LEU A 234 -9.05 -18.02 -14.56
N ALA A 235 -10.29 -18.51 -14.53
CA ALA A 235 -10.95 -19.02 -15.73
C ALA A 235 -11.22 -17.91 -16.76
N ASN A 236 -11.73 -16.76 -16.32
CA ASN A 236 -12.08 -15.66 -17.22
C ASN A 236 -10.84 -15.00 -17.84
N THR A 237 -9.69 -15.05 -17.18
CA THR A 237 -8.45 -14.41 -17.66
C THR A 237 -7.46 -15.40 -18.30
N ALA A 238 -7.85 -16.67 -18.44
CA ALA A 238 -7.01 -17.69 -19.04
C ALA A 238 -6.66 -17.34 -20.51
N GLY A 239 -5.37 -17.36 -20.84
CA GLY A 239 -4.87 -17.04 -22.19
C GLY A 239 -5.11 -15.60 -22.67
N LEU A 240 -5.55 -14.67 -21.81
CA LEU A 240 -5.73 -13.27 -22.16
C LEU A 240 -4.49 -12.44 -21.76
N GLU A 241 -4.18 -11.43 -22.59
CA GLU A 241 -3.09 -10.46 -22.40
C GLU A 241 -3.54 -9.06 -22.87
N GLY A 242 -2.77 -8.02 -22.51
CA GLY A 242 -2.97 -6.62 -22.93
C GLY A 242 -4.37 -6.08 -22.64
N ASP A 243 -4.91 -5.26 -23.55
CA ASP A 243 -6.21 -4.61 -23.38
C ASP A 243 -7.37 -5.58 -23.14
N LYS A 244 -7.30 -6.79 -23.73
CA LYS A 244 -8.31 -7.83 -23.52
C LYS A 244 -8.27 -8.34 -22.09
N LEU A 245 -7.07 -8.61 -21.56
CA LEU A 245 -6.89 -9.00 -20.17
C LEU A 245 -7.41 -7.91 -19.23
N MET A 246 -7.00 -6.66 -19.45
CA MET A 246 -7.43 -5.53 -18.63
C MET A 246 -8.95 -5.38 -18.62
N SER A 247 -9.58 -5.36 -19.80
CA SER A 247 -11.03 -5.23 -19.93
C SER A 247 -11.78 -6.37 -19.22
N VAL A 248 -11.36 -7.63 -19.42
CA VAL A 248 -12.00 -8.79 -18.80
C VAL A 248 -11.75 -8.82 -17.29
N PHE A 249 -10.54 -8.48 -16.84
CA PHE A 249 -10.20 -8.41 -15.43
C PHE A 249 -11.16 -7.47 -14.69
N PHE A 250 -11.27 -6.20 -15.12
CA PHE A 250 -12.09 -5.22 -14.42
C PHE A 250 -13.60 -5.48 -14.51
N ASN A 251 -14.10 -5.95 -15.66
CA ASN A 251 -15.53 -6.07 -15.89
C ASN A 251 -16.10 -7.44 -15.50
N ASN A 252 -15.31 -8.50 -15.62
CA ASN A 252 -15.81 -9.88 -15.59
C ASN A 252 -15.18 -10.72 -14.47
N THR A 253 -14.38 -10.13 -13.57
CA THR A 253 -13.80 -10.89 -12.46
C THR A 253 -14.13 -10.26 -11.10
N PRO A 254 -14.35 -11.06 -10.05
CA PRO A 254 -14.49 -10.54 -8.68
C PRO A 254 -13.28 -9.70 -8.23
N ASN A 255 -12.06 -10.16 -8.54
CA ASN A 255 -10.83 -9.46 -8.16
C ASN A 255 -10.71 -8.10 -8.85
N GLY A 256 -10.96 -8.02 -10.16
CA GLY A 256 -10.91 -6.75 -10.88
C GLY A 256 -12.02 -5.79 -10.50
N LYS A 257 -13.25 -6.26 -10.23
CA LYS A 257 -14.32 -5.42 -9.68
C LYS A 257 -13.96 -4.82 -8.32
N SER A 258 -13.33 -5.61 -7.45
CA SER A 258 -12.81 -5.13 -6.16
C SER A 258 -11.68 -4.12 -6.35
N THR A 259 -10.75 -4.38 -7.29
CA THR A 259 -9.68 -3.44 -7.65
C THR A 259 -10.24 -2.13 -8.17
N ALA A 260 -11.21 -2.14 -9.09
CA ALA A 260 -11.84 -0.92 -9.61
C ALA A 260 -12.43 -0.05 -8.51
N LYS A 261 -13.08 -0.64 -7.51
CA LYS A 261 -13.61 0.10 -6.34
C LYS A 261 -12.52 0.71 -5.47
N ILE A 262 -11.39 0.02 -5.31
CA ILE A 262 -10.22 0.58 -4.63
C ILE A 262 -9.69 1.76 -5.43
N LEU A 263 -9.43 1.58 -6.73
CA LEU A 263 -8.92 2.65 -7.59
C LEU A 263 -9.81 3.89 -7.57
N GLN A 264 -11.14 3.70 -7.65
CA GLN A 264 -12.11 4.79 -7.50
C GLN A 264 -11.98 5.52 -6.15
N ALA A 265 -11.83 4.79 -5.04
CA ALA A 265 -11.71 5.38 -3.70
C ALA A 265 -10.42 6.20 -3.53
N PHE A 266 -9.39 5.92 -4.34
CA PHE A 266 -8.11 6.62 -4.34
C PHE A 266 -7.93 7.59 -5.51
N LYS A 267 -8.96 7.76 -6.37
CA LYS A 267 -8.89 8.56 -7.61
C LYS A 267 -7.71 8.15 -8.50
N LEU A 268 -7.59 6.85 -8.73
CA LEU A 268 -6.58 6.25 -9.58
C LEU A 268 -7.24 5.62 -10.81
N SER A 269 -6.56 5.70 -11.93
CA SER A 269 -6.92 5.04 -13.18
C SER A 269 -5.89 3.97 -13.51
N ALA A 270 -6.37 2.83 -14.03
CA ALA A 270 -5.50 1.76 -14.51
C ALA A 270 -5.06 2.04 -15.96
N ILE A 271 -3.77 1.82 -16.23
CA ILE A 271 -3.17 1.95 -17.57
C ILE A 271 -3.08 0.59 -18.25
N SER A 272 -2.67 -0.44 -17.51
CA SER A 272 -2.52 -1.79 -18.01
C SER A 272 -2.75 -2.81 -16.90
N VAL A 273 -3.01 -4.05 -17.30
CA VAL A 273 -3.03 -5.22 -16.40
C VAL A 273 -2.14 -6.28 -17.02
N GLU A 274 -1.17 -6.74 -16.24
CA GLU A 274 -0.29 -7.85 -16.57
C GLU A 274 -0.61 -9.03 -15.65
N LYS A 275 -0.41 -10.24 -16.17
CA LYS A 275 -0.62 -11.48 -15.43
C LYS A 275 0.70 -12.23 -15.40
N GLU A 276 1.16 -12.54 -14.20
CA GLU A 276 2.45 -13.16 -13.96
C GLU A 276 2.27 -14.51 -13.25
N TYR A 277 3.20 -15.43 -13.51
CA TYR A 277 3.27 -16.72 -12.85
C TYR A 277 4.56 -16.76 -12.03
N VAL A 278 4.43 -16.72 -10.70
CA VAL A 278 5.57 -16.74 -9.77
C VAL A 278 5.40 -17.96 -8.88
N ASP A 279 6.38 -18.88 -8.90
CA ASP A 279 6.37 -20.12 -8.12
C ASP A 279 5.09 -20.97 -8.26
N GLY A 280 4.43 -20.91 -9.43
CA GLY A 280 3.18 -21.63 -9.71
C GLY A 280 1.91 -20.89 -9.29
N GLU A 281 2.05 -19.74 -8.62
CA GLU A 281 0.95 -18.85 -8.24
C GLU A 281 0.69 -17.79 -9.32
N VAL A 282 -0.54 -17.29 -9.37
CA VAL A 282 -0.98 -16.31 -10.39
C VAL A 282 -1.13 -14.94 -9.74
N ASN A 283 -0.38 -13.97 -10.25
CA ASN A 283 -0.42 -12.57 -9.82
C ASN A 283 -1.01 -11.69 -10.93
N PHE A 284 -1.68 -10.61 -10.54
CA PHE A 284 -2.10 -9.55 -11.46
C PHE A 284 -1.48 -8.23 -11.04
N SER A 285 -0.63 -7.67 -11.91
CA SER A 285 0.00 -6.37 -11.74
C SER A 285 -0.80 -5.34 -12.52
N VAL A 286 -1.20 -4.25 -11.87
CA VAL A 286 -1.97 -3.16 -12.47
C VAL A 286 -1.11 -1.91 -12.42
N LEU A 287 -0.75 -1.37 -13.58
CA LEU A 287 -0.07 -0.09 -13.69
C LEU A 287 -1.09 1.05 -13.52
N LEU A 288 -0.76 2.05 -12.71
CA LEU A 288 -1.68 3.08 -12.26
C LEU A 288 -1.19 4.49 -12.58
N MET A 289 -2.13 5.41 -12.68
CA MET A 289 -1.89 6.85 -12.71
C MET A 289 -2.97 7.62 -11.91
N PRO A 290 -2.65 8.79 -11.36
CA PRO A 290 -3.65 9.68 -10.77
C PRO A 290 -4.71 10.13 -11.78
N GLU A 291 -5.95 10.25 -11.31
CA GLU A 291 -7.00 10.97 -12.03
C GLU A 291 -6.84 12.47 -11.77
N TYR A 292 -6.72 13.25 -12.84
CA TYR A 292 -6.65 14.72 -12.82
C TYR A 292 -8.00 15.35 -13.13
#